data_AF-A0A382KWZ9-F1
#
_entry.id   AF-A0A382KWZ9-F1
#
_cell.length_a   1.000
_cell.length_b   1.000
_cell.length_c   1.000
_cell.angle_alpha   90.00
_cell.angle_beta   90.00
_cell.angle_gamma   90.00
#
_symmetry.space_group_name_H-M   'P 1'
#
loop_
_entity.id
_entity.type
_entity.pdbx_description
1 polymer ?
#
loop_
_entity_poly.entity_id
_entity_poly.type
_entity_poly.pdbx_seq_one_letter_code
_entity_poly.pdbx_strand_id
1 'polypeptide(L)'
;MKITIAVLVLFFMSSLPAHAACSKSEICAMLGKMNHFSILDKCPSAGPLLAECKKVKETTLEDLPPAEFIDNGNGTVTDTVNKLVWMKKGEHDKEGKLNKVKLKIAKKLAAASSAAGRSDWRIPSLSEFKTLFFPKRILNAGGKKAWINPIFDDGLGHYYWTSTTCD
;
A
#
# COMPACT_ATOMS: atom_id res chain seq x y z
N MET A 1 -47.04 -60.63 -4.34
CA MET A 1 -47.56 -59.29 -4.02
C MET A 1 -46.40 -58.30 -3.99
N LYS A 2 -46.63 -57.08 -4.48
CA LYS A 2 -45.65 -56.17 -5.08
C LYS A 2 -44.69 -55.53 -4.06
N ILE A 3 -43.39 -55.52 -4.37
CA ILE A 3 -42.34 -54.83 -3.59
C ILE A 3 -42.20 -53.42 -4.14
N THR A 4 -42.60 -52.41 -3.38
CA THR A 4 -42.44 -51.00 -3.72
C THR A 4 -41.13 -50.46 -3.16
N ILE A 5 -40.18 -50.14 -4.04
CA ILE A 5 -38.94 -49.43 -3.71
C ILE A 5 -39.26 -47.93 -3.72
N ALA A 6 -39.30 -47.31 -2.54
CA ALA A 6 -39.46 -45.87 -2.41
C ALA A 6 -38.10 -45.18 -2.66
N VAL A 7 -37.96 -44.55 -3.82
CA VAL A 7 -36.78 -43.72 -4.15
C VAL A 7 -36.90 -42.40 -3.40
N LEU A 8 -36.10 -42.22 -2.35
CA LEU A 8 -36.00 -40.98 -1.60
C LEU A 8 -35.17 -39.97 -2.42
N VAL A 9 -35.85 -39.10 -3.18
CA VAL A 9 -35.21 -37.98 -3.89
C VAL A 9 -34.91 -36.88 -2.88
N LEU A 10 -33.66 -36.83 -2.41
CA LEU A 10 -33.14 -35.71 -1.62
C LEU A 10 -33.00 -34.49 -2.54
N PHE A 11 -34.01 -33.61 -2.52
CA PHE A 11 -33.88 -32.25 -3.02
C PHE A 11 -32.90 -31.50 -2.11
N PHE A 12 -31.65 -31.36 -2.55
CA PHE A 12 -30.76 -30.34 -2.00
C PHE A 12 -31.36 -28.97 -2.35
N MET A 13 -32.12 -28.41 -1.41
CA MET A 13 -32.44 -26.99 -1.39
C MET A 13 -31.12 -26.25 -1.13
N SER A 14 -30.35 -25.98 -2.19
CA SER A 14 -29.29 -24.99 -2.11
C SER A 14 -29.97 -23.67 -1.78
N SER A 15 -29.82 -23.20 -0.55
CA SER A 15 -30.17 -21.84 -0.15
C SER A 15 -29.24 -20.89 -0.91
N LEU A 16 -29.55 -20.61 -2.16
CA LEU A 16 -29.05 -19.44 -2.86
C LEU A 16 -29.52 -18.25 -2.02
N PRO A 17 -28.61 -17.39 -1.54
CA PRO A 17 -29.01 -16.23 -0.77
C PRO A 17 -29.99 -15.40 -1.62
N ALA A 18 -31.22 -15.23 -1.12
CA ALA A 18 -32.27 -14.44 -1.76
C ALA A 18 -32.00 -12.93 -1.65
N HIS A 19 -30.76 -12.50 -1.88
CA HIS A 19 -30.48 -11.07 -2.03
C HIS A 19 -30.99 -10.69 -3.41
N ALA A 20 -32.11 -9.97 -3.47
CA ALA A 20 -32.50 -9.26 -4.67
C ALA A 20 -31.27 -8.50 -5.18
N ALA A 21 -30.90 -8.73 -6.44
CA ALA A 21 -29.72 -8.09 -7.01
C ALA A 21 -29.94 -6.57 -6.97
N CYS A 22 -29.22 -5.87 -6.10
CA CYS A 22 -29.33 -4.43 -5.96
C CYS A 22 -28.98 -3.76 -7.30
N SER A 23 -29.83 -2.84 -7.76
CA SER A 23 -29.59 -2.13 -9.01
C SER A 23 -28.57 -1.00 -8.83
N LYS A 24 -27.91 -0.60 -9.93
CA LYS A 24 -26.96 0.51 -9.94
C LYS A 24 -27.58 1.82 -9.40
N SER A 25 -28.82 2.13 -9.77
CA SER A 25 -29.49 3.36 -9.34
C SER A 25 -29.74 3.37 -7.83
N GLU A 26 -30.16 2.25 -7.26
CA GLU A 26 -30.34 2.11 -5.81
C GLU A 26 -29.03 2.28 -5.07
N ILE A 27 -27.96 1.62 -5.53
CA ILE A 27 -26.62 1.72 -4.95
C ILE A 27 -26.10 3.16 -5.03
N CYS A 28 -26.22 3.82 -6.19
CA CYS A 28 -25.81 5.21 -6.36
C CYS A 28 -26.59 6.16 -5.43
N ALA A 29 -27.88 5.91 -5.21
CA ALA A 29 -28.71 6.72 -4.30
C ALA A 29 -28.33 6.54 -2.82
N MET A 30 -27.77 5.39 -2.44
CA MET A 30 -27.32 5.14 -1.07
C MET A 30 -26.00 5.86 -0.71
N LEU A 31 -25.14 6.15 -1.68
CA LEU A 31 -23.84 6.81 -1.45
C LEU A 31 -23.93 8.18 -0.76
N GLY A 32 -25.05 8.90 -0.93
CA GLY A 32 -25.28 10.17 -0.24
C GLY A 32 -25.89 10.03 1.17
N LYS A 33 -26.24 8.82 1.59
CA LYS A 33 -27.00 8.54 2.83
C LYS A 33 -26.22 7.69 3.82
N MET A 34 -25.24 6.92 3.36
CA MET A 34 -24.42 6.03 4.19
C MET A 34 -23.06 5.74 3.55
N ASN A 35 -22.15 5.20 4.35
CA ASN A 35 -20.81 4.84 3.90
C ASN A 35 -20.81 3.56 3.03
N HIS A 36 -19.71 3.35 2.31
CA HIS A 36 -19.53 2.21 1.40
C HIS A 36 -19.76 0.86 2.10
N PHE A 37 -19.22 0.66 3.31
CA PHE A 37 -19.35 -0.62 4.02
C PHE A 37 -20.82 -0.95 4.36
N SER A 38 -21.59 0.03 4.80
CA SER A 38 -23.03 -0.15 5.06
C SER A 38 -23.83 -0.47 3.79
N ILE A 39 -23.36 -0.01 2.62
CA ILE A 39 -23.96 -0.39 1.33
C ILE A 39 -23.59 -1.83 0.99
N LEU A 40 -22.35 -2.26 1.23
CA LEU A 40 -21.92 -3.65 0.99
C LEU A 40 -22.62 -4.65 1.92
N ASP A 41 -22.90 -4.27 3.17
CA ASP A 41 -23.66 -5.12 4.08
C ASP A 41 -25.09 -5.38 3.57
N LYS A 42 -25.70 -4.37 2.93
CA LYS A 42 -27.04 -4.48 2.31
C LYS A 42 -26.99 -5.12 0.92
N CYS A 43 -25.92 -4.87 0.18
CA CYS A 43 -25.73 -5.27 -1.20
C CYS A 43 -24.30 -5.84 -1.36
N PRO A 44 -24.05 -7.11 -1.00
CA PRO A 44 -22.70 -7.69 -0.95
C PRO A 44 -21.93 -7.63 -2.27
N SER A 45 -22.65 -7.64 -3.41
CA SER A 45 -22.07 -7.57 -4.75
C SER A 45 -21.97 -6.15 -5.32
N ALA A 46 -22.21 -5.10 -4.53
CA ALA A 46 -22.26 -3.72 -5.02
C ALA A 46 -20.89 -3.09 -5.32
N GLY A 47 -19.78 -3.77 -5.00
CA GLY A 47 -18.42 -3.23 -5.16
C GLY A 47 -18.13 -2.58 -6.53
N PRO A 48 -18.31 -3.29 -7.66
CA PRO A 48 -18.09 -2.72 -8.99
C PRO A 48 -18.99 -1.50 -9.28
N LEU A 49 -20.27 -1.59 -8.89
CA LEU A 49 -21.24 -0.52 -9.11
C LEU A 49 -20.93 0.72 -8.26
N LEU A 50 -20.37 0.55 -7.06
CA LEU A 50 -19.96 1.65 -6.19
C LEU A 50 -18.81 2.45 -6.78
N ALA A 51 -17.85 1.79 -7.45
CA ALA A 51 -16.78 2.47 -8.18
C ALA A 51 -17.34 3.33 -9.32
N GLU A 52 -18.28 2.79 -10.10
CA GLU A 52 -18.96 3.53 -11.16
C GLU A 52 -19.77 4.72 -10.64
N CYS A 53 -20.55 4.53 -9.57
CA CYS A 53 -21.38 5.58 -8.97
C CYS A 53 -20.54 6.72 -8.38
N LYS A 54 -19.41 6.40 -7.75
CA LYS A 54 -18.46 7.41 -7.26
C LYS A 54 -17.62 8.04 -8.37
N LYS A 55 -17.71 7.54 -9.61
CA LYS A 55 -16.87 7.95 -10.75
C LYS A 55 -15.38 7.87 -10.38
N VAL A 56 -15.00 6.86 -9.61
CA VAL A 56 -13.60 6.64 -9.27
C VAL A 56 -12.88 6.25 -10.54
N LYS A 57 -11.92 7.05 -10.97
CA LYS A 57 -10.93 6.60 -11.94
C LYS A 57 -10.00 5.66 -11.18
N GLU A 58 -9.94 4.40 -11.58
CA GLU A 58 -8.95 3.47 -11.04
C GLU A 58 -7.57 3.95 -11.50
N THR A 59 -6.91 4.74 -10.65
CA THR A 59 -5.51 5.09 -10.84
C THR A 59 -4.71 3.93 -10.26
N THR A 60 -4.48 2.90 -11.06
CA THR A 60 -3.53 1.85 -10.71
C THR A 60 -2.16 2.48 -10.58
N LEU A 61 -1.58 2.45 -9.38
CA LEU A 61 -0.19 2.82 -9.20
C LEU A 61 0.66 1.79 -9.96
N GLU A 62 1.43 2.28 -10.94
CA GLU A 62 2.34 1.43 -11.68
C GLU A 62 3.48 0.96 -10.75
N ASP A 63 3.70 -0.35 -10.70
CA ASP A 63 4.78 -0.93 -9.93
C ASP A 63 6.10 -0.77 -10.69
N LEU A 64 7.14 -0.34 -10.00
CA LEU A 64 8.48 -0.23 -10.56
C LEU A 64 9.17 -1.60 -10.58
N PRO A 65 10.07 -1.85 -11.56
CA PRO A 65 10.87 -3.05 -11.57
C PRO A 65 11.75 -3.16 -10.30
N PRO A 66 12.16 -4.39 -9.93
CA PRO A 66 13.05 -4.60 -8.79
C PRO A 66 14.32 -3.76 -8.90
N ALA A 67 14.68 -3.11 -7.80
CA ALA A 67 15.85 -2.25 -7.72
C ALA A 67 17.16 -3.03 -7.62
N GLU A 68 18.22 -2.50 -8.23
CA GLU A 68 19.59 -2.95 -8.03
C GLU A 68 20.39 -1.84 -7.33
N PHE A 69 20.78 -2.09 -6.09
CA PHE A 69 21.39 -1.09 -5.22
C PHE A 69 22.92 -1.15 -5.22
N ILE A 70 23.56 0.00 -5.41
CA ILE A 70 25.00 0.20 -5.27
C ILE A 70 25.25 1.25 -4.19
N ASP A 71 26.03 0.90 -3.16
CA ASP A 71 26.48 1.88 -2.15
C ASP A 71 27.59 2.76 -2.74
N ASN A 72 27.40 4.07 -2.71
CA ASN A 72 28.36 5.03 -3.24
C ASN A 72 29.47 5.38 -2.23
N GLY A 73 29.40 4.90 -0.98
CA GLY A 73 30.40 5.15 0.06
C GLY A 73 30.38 6.57 0.64
N ASN A 74 29.56 7.46 0.10
CA ASN A 74 29.38 8.85 0.54
C ASN A 74 28.08 9.06 1.37
N GLY A 75 27.45 7.97 1.81
CA GLY A 75 26.16 8.01 2.51
C GLY A 75 24.93 7.95 1.59
N THR A 76 25.13 7.73 0.28
CA THR A 76 24.04 7.51 -0.68
C THR A 76 24.09 6.11 -1.30
N VAL A 77 22.95 5.64 -1.78
CA VAL A 77 22.78 4.36 -2.47
C VAL A 77 22.08 4.63 -3.80
N THR A 78 22.63 4.14 -4.90
CA THR A 78 22.06 4.29 -6.25
C THR A 78 21.25 3.05 -6.61
N ASP A 79 20.02 3.26 -7.09
CA ASP A 79 19.23 2.27 -7.80
C ASP A 79 19.50 2.40 -9.31
N THR A 80 20.24 1.45 -9.87
CA THR A 80 20.67 1.48 -11.28
C THR A 80 19.53 1.20 -12.26
N VAL A 81 18.47 0.54 -11.82
CA VAL A 81 17.32 0.15 -12.65
C VAL A 81 16.36 1.33 -12.77
N ASN A 82 15.92 1.86 -11.63
CA ASN A 82 14.93 2.95 -11.61
C ASN A 82 15.55 4.35 -11.71
N LYS A 83 16.88 4.45 -11.81
CA LYS A 83 17.65 5.71 -11.92
C LYS A 83 17.39 6.66 -10.74
N LEU A 84 17.29 6.09 -9.54
CA LEU A 84 17.07 6.83 -8.30
C LEU A 84 18.34 6.83 -7.45
N VAL A 85 18.46 7.86 -6.61
CA VAL A 85 19.48 7.93 -5.56
C VAL A 85 18.76 8.07 -4.23
N TRP A 86 19.21 7.30 -3.26
CA TRP A 86 18.64 7.18 -1.93
C TRP A 86 19.65 7.64 -0.90
N MET A 87 19.18 8.24 0.18
CA MET A 87 20.01 8.36 1.38
C MET A 87 20.13 6.99 2.03
N LYS A 88 21.35 6.60 2.42
CA LYS A 88 21.58 5.32 3.11
C LYS A 88 20.95 5.29 4.50
N LYS A 89 20.80 6.46 5.13
CA LYS A 89 20.20 6.65 6.46
C LYS A 89 19.13 7.72 6.39
N GLY A 90 18.15 7.65 7.29
CA GLY A 90 17.19 8.74 7.49
C GLY A 90 17.87 10.03 7.99
N GLU A 91 17.21 11.16 7.76
CA GLU A 91 17.62 12.47 8.27
C GLU A 91 17.46 12.51 9.80
N HIS A 92 18.56 12.67 10.53
CA HIS A 92 18.55 12.79 11.98
C HIS A 92 18.55 14.28 12.38
N ASP A 93 17.99 14.59 13.55
CA ASP A 93 18.12 15.94 14.13
C ASP A 93 19.56 16.23 14.59
N LYS A 94 19.78 17.43 15.14
CA LYS A 94 21.11 17.87 15.61
C LYS A 94 21.63 17.02 16.76
N GLU A 95 20.73 16.38 17.49
CA GLU A 95 20.99 15.47 18.59
C GLU A 95 21.20 14.03 18.12
N GLY A 96 21.17 13.77 16.81
CA GLY A 96 21.40 12.46 16.21
C GLY A 96 20.21 11.51 16.34
N LYS A 97 18.99 12.03 16.51
CA LYS A 97 17.77 11.26 16.68
C LYS A 97 16.90 11.28 15.42
N LEU A 98 16.38 10.11 15.06
CA LEU A 98 15.40 9.95 14.00
C LEU A 98 13.98 10.17 14.57
N ASN A 99 13.40 11.35 14.33
CA ASN A 99 12.10 11.71 14.88
C ASN A 99 10.93 11.33 13.97
N LYS A 100 9.86 10.81 14.57
CA LYS A 100 8.57 10.65 13.88
C LYS A 100 7.93 12.03 13.71
N VAL A 101 7.72 12.43 12.46
CA VAL A 101 7.10 13.72 12.10
C VAL A 101 5.83 13.51 11.28
N LYS A 102 5.00 14.57 11.14
CA LYS A 102 3.85 14.55 10.23
C LYS A 102 4.32 14.59 8.77
N LEU A 103 3.55 14.03 7.84
CA LEU A 103 3.88 13.99 6.40
C LEU A 103 4.30 15.36 5.83
N LYS A 104 3.58 16.44 6.16
CA LYS A 104 3.91 17.81 5.72
C LYS A 104 5.31 18.25 6.17
N ILE A 105 5.73 17.84 7.37
CA ILE A 105 7.07 18.14 7.91
C ILE A 105 8.11 17.23 7.25
N ALA A 106 7.82 15.95 7.06
CA ALA A 106 8.71 15.02 6.34
C ALA A 106 9.05 15.53 4.93
N LYS A 107 8.05 15.99 4.18
CA LYS A 107 8.26 16.60 2.84
C LYS A 107 9.18 17.82 2.91
N LYS A 108 9.02 18.69 3.91
CA LYS A 108 9.86 19.87 4.11
C LYS A 108 11.29 19.52 4.51
N LEU A 109 11.47 18.57 5.42
CA LEU A 109 12.79 18.12 5.86
C LEU A 109 13.57 17.51 4.70
N ALA A 110 12.93 16.64 3.90
CA ALA A 110 13.56 16.09 2.71
C ALA A 110 13.98 17.21 1.74
N ALA A 111 13.07 18.12 1.39
CA ALA A 111 13.36 19.21 0.45
C ALA A 111 14.42 20.21 0.95
N ALA A 112 14.65 20.29 2.26
CA ALA A 112 15.65 21.17 2.87
C ALA A 112 17.00 20.48 3.11
N SER A 113 17.07 19.16 2.93
CA SER A 113 18.31 18.42 3.17
C SER A 113 19.35 18.71 2.10
N SER A 114 20.60 18.82 2.54
CA SER A 114 21.79 18.98 1.70
C SER A 114 22.71 17.75 1.75
N ALA A 115 22.19 16.60 2.19
CA ALA A 115 22.98 15.40 2.43
C ALA A 115 23.74 14.97 1.17
N ALA A 116 24.98 14.52 1.38
CA ALA A 116 25.92 14.16 0.32
C ALA A 116 26.10 15.24 -0.78
N GLY A 117 25.93 16.52 -0.43
CA GLY A 117 26.10 17.65 -1.36
C GLY A 117 24.96 17.82 -2.36
N ARG A 118 23.83 17.16 -2.15
CA ARG A 118 22.64 17.22 -3.02
C ARG A 118 21.50 17.95 -2.33
N SER A 119 20.72 18.72 -3.09
CA SER A 119 19.57 19.50 -2.58
C SER A 119 18.23 19.11 -3.20
N ASP A 120 18.21 18.06 -4.02
CA ASP A 120 17.03 17.58 -4.76
C ASP A 120 16.28 16.44 -4.04
N TRP A 121 16.47 16.35 -2.73
CA TRP A 121 15.90 15.29 -1.92
C TRP A 121 14.38 15.44 -1.74
N ARG A 122 13.68 14.30 -1.79
CA ARG A 122 12.25 14.20 -1.53
C ARG A 122 11.93 12.88 -0.85
N ILE A 123 10.75 12.78 -0.25
CA ILE A 123 10.23 11.49 0.19
C ILE A 123 9.80 10.65 -1.04
N PRO A 124 9.90 9.32 -0.99
CA PRO A 124 9.58 8.46 -2.13
C PRO A 124 8.09 8.40 -2.41
N SER A 125 7.73 8.11 -3.65
CA SER A 125 6.37 7.64 -3.97
C SER A 125 6.14 6.24 -3.39
N LEU A 126 4.89 5.79 -3.34
CA LEU A 126 4.60 4.42 -2.89
C LEU A 126 5.25 3.37 -3.80
N SER A 127 5.25 3.57 -5.11
CA SER A 127 5.88 2.65 -6.07
C SER A 127 7.40 2.57 -5.88
N GLU A 128 8.05 3.70 -5.62
CA GLU A 128 9.50 3.74 -5.32
C GLU A 128 9.81 3.13 -3.96
N PHE A 129 8.98 3.40 -2.95
CA PHE A 129 9.20 2.83 -1.62
C PHE A 129 9.08 1.30 -1.61
N LYS A 130 8.18 0.73 -2.42
CA LYS A 130 8.06 -0.73 -2.57
C LYS A 130 9.36 -1.38 -3.03
N THR A 131 10.17 -0.74 -3.87
CA THR A 131 11.42 -1.32 -4.38
C THR A 131 12.51 -1.42 -3.31
N LEU A 132 12.36 -0.69 -2.19
CA LEU A 132 13.29 -0.77 -1.06
C LEU A 132 13.10 -2.02 -0.20
N PHE A 133 11.98 -2.75 -0.34
CA PHE A 133 11.73 -3.92 0.48
C PHE A 133 12.64 -5.09 0.13
N PHE A 134 12.99 -5.85 1.16
CA PHE A 134 13.74 -7.09 1.04
C PHE A 134 12.80 -8.28 1.30
N PRO A 135 12.95 -9.40 0.57
CA PRO A 135 12.08 -10.56 0.74
C PRO A 135 12.15 -11.23 2.13
N LYS A 136 13.17 -10.91 2.93
CA LYS A 136 13.41 -11.52 4.24
C LYS A 136 13.67 -10.45 5.28
N ARG A 137 13.28 -10.72 6.52
CA ARG A 137 13.62 -9.84 7.64
C ARG A 137 15.02 -10.15 8.15
N ILE A 138 16.00 -9.31 7.80
CA ILE A 138 17.44 -9.53 8.10
C ILE A 138 18.08 -8.31 8.76
N LEU A 139 19.30 -8.48 9.27
CA LEU A 139 20.09 -7.37 9.81
C LEU A 139 20.44 -6.39 8.70
N ASN A 140 20.14 -5.12 8.91
CA ASN A 140 20.45 -4.05 7.99
C ASN A 140 21.76 -3.33 8.37
N ALA A 141 22.11 -2.26 7.65
CA ALA A 141 23.35 -1.52 7.88
C ALA A 141 23.44 -0.85 9.27
N GLY A 142 22.30 -0.67 9.95
CA GLY A 142 22.22 -0.19 11.34
C GLY A 142 22.27 -1.31 12.39
N GLY A 143 22.40 -2.58 11.98
CA GLY A 143 22.42 -3.74 12.88
C GLY A 143 21.05 -4.12 13.46
N LYS A 144 19.96 -3.68 12.83
CA LYS A 144 18.58 -3.99 13.26
C LYS A 144 17.88 -4.89 12.26
N LYS A 145 16.97 -5.74 12.73
CA LYS A 145 16.17 -6.62 11.87
C LYS A 145 15.06 -5.84 11.16
N ALA A 146 15.23 -5.59 9.87
CA ALA A 146 14.35 -4.79 9.04
C ALA A 146 13.81 -5.60 7.83
N TRP A 147 12.72 -5.09 7.24
CA TRP A 147 12.18 -5.56 5.96
C TRP A 147 12.67 -4.71 4.78
N ILE A 148 13.47 -3.68 5.04
CA ILE A 148 14.14 -2.88 4.00
C ILE A 148 15.44 -3.59 3.61
N ASN A 149 15.87 -3.38 2.36
CA ASN A 149 17.13 -3.90 1.83
C ASN A 149 18.28 -3.63 2.82
N PRO A 150 19.11 -4.65 3.13
CA PRO A 150 20.12 -4.57 4.19
C PRO A 150 21.18 -3.49 3.98
N ILE A 151 21.31 -2.95 2.77
CA ILE A 151 22.22 -1.84 2.47
C ILE A 151 21.82 -0.54 3.20
N PHE A 152 20.53 -0.38 3.53
CA PHE A 152 20.01 0.79 4.22
C PHE A 152 20.08 0.65 5.74
N ASP A 153 20.19 1.77 6.42
CA ASP A 153 20.00 1.90 7.86
C ASP A 153 18.71 2.69 8.09
N ASP A 154 17.62 1.96 8.31
CA ASP A 154 16.32 2.54 8.66
C ASP A 154 16.21 2.89 10.15
N GLY A 155 17.29 2.70 10.92
CA GLY A 155 17.34 2.92 12.36
C GLY A 155 16.35 2.04 13.13
N LEU A 156 15.32 2.67 13.71
CA LEU A 156 14.19 2.01 14.40
C LEU A 156 12.87 2.19 13.61
N GLY A 157 12.97 2.52 12.33
CA GLY A 157 11.84 2.89 11.48
C GLY A 157 10.86 1.73 11.30
N HIS A 158 9.79 1.69 12.09
CA HIS A 158 8.62 0.85 11.81
C HIS A 158 7.56 1.58 10.97
N TYR A 159 7.77 2.87 10.72
CA TYR A 159 6.85 3.75 10.00
C TYR A 159 7.62 4.56 8.96
N TYR A 160 7.13 4.56 7.73
CA TYR A 160 7.73 5.27 6.62
C TYR A 160 6.68 6.18 5.96
N TRP A 161 7.12 7.33 5.47
CA TRP A 161 6.28 8.26 4.73
C TRP A 161 6.49 8.10 3.23
N THR A 162 5.40 8.04 2.49
CA THR A 162 5.38 8.15 1.03
C THR A 162 4.75 9.49 0.61
N SER A 163 5.14 10.02 -0.54
CA SER A 163 4.53 11.21 -1.14
C SER A 163 3.13 10.94 -1.70
N THR A 164 2.88 9.68 -2.10
CA THR A 164 1.59 9.18 -2.58
C THR A 164 0.55 9.23 -1.47
N THR A 165 -0.56 9.91 -1.74
CA THR A 165 -1.73 10.02 -0.86
C THR A 165 -2.94 9.44 -1.59
N CYS A 166 -3.91 8.92 -0.85
CA CYS A 166 -5.24 8.67 -1.39
C CYS A 166 -5.98 10.01 -1.44
N ASP A 167 -6.64 10.29 -2.57
CA ASP A 167 -7.57 11.40 -2.71
C ASP A 167 -8.97 11.02 -2.17
#